data_AF-A0A7C2K1R8-F1
#
_entry.id   AF-A0A7C2K1R8-F1
#
_cell.length_a   1.000
_cell.length_b   1.000
_cell.length_c   1.000
_cell.angle_alpha   90.00
_cell.angle_beta   90.00
_cell.angle_gamma   90.00
#
_symmetry.space_group_name_H-M   'P 1'
#
loop_
_entity.id
_entity.type
_entity.pdbx_description
1 polymer ?
#
loop_
_entity_poly.entity_id
_entity_poly.type
_entity_poly.pdbx_seq_one_letter_code
_entity_poly.pdbx_strand_id
1 'polypeptide(L)'
;MSVTCWNPMASRPQSAAVRSTLPAQRGSVKNARKPAGRIPYEVNLRSRFFHSPGCAPGPRFSSSIRQFMLMETVVCRNENPCRGSDSMRLIFSLSCLVVATPWAVAADPVAPASTPDPKAVQFFEKEIRPLLAERCWKCHGDGKQQGGLRLDIRANLFAGGDSGPAVVPGKPDDSPLIQAVRHETFEMPPDGKLSDRQIETLEQWVAAGAVWPGDNRPAGHVRRPGVISDDDRQWWAFQPVQRPAPPLLPNNQWGLNDIDRFVAEKLAAAELTPAPRADRATLIRRVTFDLTGLPPTPAEVESYVNDPSPDAYERLVHRLLDSPEYGERMARLWLDLVRYADSDGYRADDYRPNAWRYRDYVIQSFNDDKPYDRFVQEQLAGDELFPGDPQALTATGYYRLGIYEYNIRDARGQWQVILDDITDTTSDVFLGV
;
A
#
# COMPACT_ATOMS: atom_id res chain seq x y z
N MET A 1 -42.84 -20.24 45.91
CA MET A 1 -42.68 -20.80 44.54
C MET A 1 -41.24 -20.51 44.12
N SER A 2 -40.28 -21.31 44.61
CA SER A 2 -39.69 -22.49 43.94
C SER A 2 -38.94 -22.12 42.64
N VAL A 3 -37.63 -22.35 42.42
CA VAL A 3 -36.48 -22.83 43.20
C VAL A 3 -35.22 -22.71 42.29
N THR A 4 -34.09 -22.28 42.87
CA THR A 4 -32.63 -22.51 42.57
C THR A 4 -32.04 -22.34 41.16
N CYS A 5 -30.97 -21.55 40.95
CA CYS A 5 -29.54 -21.78 41.26
C CYS A 5 -28.93 -23.05 40.64
N TRP A 6 -27.95 -22.92 39.73
CA TRP A 6 -26.53 -23.37 39.89
C TRP A 6 -25.72 -23.28 38.59
N ASN A 7 -24.44 -22.95 38.73
CA ASN A 7 -23.34 -23.15 37.76
C ASN A 7 -22.51 -24.32 38.30
N PRO A 8 -21.97 -25.27 37.50
CA PRO A 8 -20.49 -25.29 37.33
C PRO A 8 -19.91 -25.99 36.06
N MET A 9 -18.68 -25.58 35.74
CA MET A 9 -17.48 -26.33 35.27
C MET A 9 -17.47 -27.23 34.00
N ALA A 10 -16.47 -26.91 33.16
CA ALA A 10 -15.43 -27.77 32.57
C ALA A 10 -15.81 -28.90 31.59
N SER A 11 -15.38 -28.75 30.34
CA SER A 11 -14.95 -29.87 29.49
C SER A 11 -13.89 -29.42 28.46
N ARG A 12 -12.80 -30.20 28.42
CA ARG A 12 -11.72 -30.14 27.42
C ARG A 12 -12.24 -30.49 26.02
N PRO A 13 -11.48 -30.19 24.96
CA PRO A 13 -11.38 -31.09 23.82
C PRO A 13 -9.96 -31.65 23.65
N GLN A 14 -9.91 -32.97 23.49
CA GLN A 14 -8.77 -33.76 23.06
C GLN A 14 -8.56 -33.55 21.55
N SER A 15 -7.33 -33.26 21.12
CA SER A 15 -6.93 -33.37 19.72
C SER A 15 -6.53 -34.82 19.41
N ALA A 16 -7.34 -35.50 18.60
CA ALA A 16 -7.04 -36.82 18.07
C ALA A 16 -5.97 -36.72 16.96
N ALA A 17 -4.89 -37.49 17.13
CA ALA A 17 -3.86 -37.70 16.12
C ALA A 17 -4.35 -38.69 15.05
N VAL A 18 -4.40 -38.25 13.80
CA VAL A 18 -4.59 -39.13 12.64
C VAL A 18 -3.22 -39.62 12.19
N ARG A 19 -2.96 -40.92 12.40
CA ARG A 19 -1.83 -41.65 11.81
C ARG A 19 -2.14 -41.99 10.36
N SER A 20 -1.33 -41.52 9.42
CA SER A 20 -1.25 -42.09 8.06
C SER A 20 -0.03 -43.01 7.97
N THR A 21 -0.28 -44.30 7.81
CA THR A 21 0.70 -45.35 7.49
C THR A 21 0.77 -45.56 5.98
N LEU A 22 1.96 -45.51 5.37
CA LEU A 22 2.35 -46.21 4.13
C LEU A 22 3.91 -46.35 4.10
N PRO A 23 4.49 -47.31 3.35
CA PRO A 23 5.56 -48.16 3.86
C PRO A 23 6.98 -47.78 3.46
N ALA A 24 7.94 -48.29 4.25
CA ALA A 24 9.37 -48.18 4.05
C ALA A 24 9.87 -48.96 2.82
N GLN A 25 10.66 -48.30 1.97
CA GLN A 25 11.61 -48.97 1.07
C GLN A 25 13.02 -48.96 1.67
N ARG A 26 13.66 -50.12 1.60
CA ARG A 26 15.01 -50.42 2.08
C ARG A 26 16.06 -49.71 1.21
N GLY A 27 17.02 -49.05 1.84
CA GLY A 27 18.26 -48.60 1.23
C GLY A 27 19.39 -48.69 2.26
N SER A 28 20.28 -49.65 2.06
CA SER A 28 21.42 -49.98 2.94
C SER A 28 22.57 -48.99 2.72
N VAL A 29 23.08 -48.35 3.78
CA VAL A 29 24.52 -48.06 3.92
C VAL A 29 24.93 -48.13 5.39
N LYS A 30 25.85 -49.06 5.70
CA LYS A 30 26.58 -49.13 6.97
C LYS A 30 27.71 -48.10 6.94
N ASN A 31 27.87 -47.30 7.98
CA ASN A 31 29.17 -47.14 8.65
C ASN A 31 29.05 -46.42 9.99
N ALA A 32 29.75 -46.97 10.96
CA ALA A 32 29.72 -46.63 12.38
C ALA A 32 30.72 -45.53 12.75
N ARG A 33 30.39 -44.70 13.74
CA ARG A 33 31.28 -44.31 14.86
C ARG A 33 30.51 -43.58 15.98
N LYS A 34 31.06 -43.71 17.20
CA LYS A 34 30.51 -43.55 18.56
C LYS A 34 30.16 -42.11 19.02
N PRO A 35 29.45 -41.93 20.16
CA PRO A 35 28.87 -40.65 20.60
C PRO A 35 29.76 -39.88 21.60
N ALA A 36 29.66 -38.56 21.54
CA ALA A 36 30.00 -37.59 22.59
C ALA A 36 29.09 -36.38 22.34
N GLY A 37 28.47 -35.66 23.27
CA GLY A 37 28.48 -35.56 24.72
C GLY A 37 27.76 -34.23 24.95
N ARG A 38 26.71 -34.20 25.79
CA ARG A 38 25.96 -32.97 26.09
C ARG A 38 26.85 -32.02 26.90
N ILE A 39 26.90 -30.75 26.50
CA ILE A 39 27.38 -29.64 27.34
C ILE A 39 26.27 -28.57 27.33
N PRO A 40 25.77 -28.11 28.48
CA PRO A 40 24.79 -27.02 28.56
C PRO A 40 25.50 -25.66 28.53
N TYR A 41 24.92 -24.68 27.84
CA TYR A 41 25.33 -23.29 27.90
C TYR A 41 24.35 -22.50 28.77
N GLU A 42 24.82 -22.10 29.96
CA GLU A 42 24.26 -20.98 30.73
C GLU A 42 24.93 -19.70 30.24
N VAL A 43 24.13 -18.70 29.83
CA VAL A 43 24.62 -17.36 29.52
C VAL A 43 24.35 -16.47 30.72
N ASN A 44 25.43 -16.07 31.41
CA ASN A 44 25.40 -15.15 32.54
C ASN A 44 25.87 -13.77 32.05
N LEU A 45 24.93 -12.84 31.81
CA LEU A 45 25.23 -11.46 31.44
C LEU A 45 25.50 -10.65 32.71
N ARG A 46 26.78 -10.35 32.97
CA ARG A 46 27.20 -9.23 33.84
C ARG A 46 28.19 -8.36 33.08
N SER A 47 27.72 -7.25 32.55
CA SER A 47 28.56 -6.17 32.03
C SER A 47 29.18 -5.39 33.19
N ARG A 48 30.52 -5.36 33.25
CA ARG A 48 31.28 -4.45 34.10
C ARG A 48 31.59 -3.19 33.32
N PHE A 49 31.19 -2.05 33.87
CA PHE A 49 31.60 -0.71 33.44
C PHE A 49 33.10 -0.51 33.67
N PHE A 50 33.78 0.10 32.70
CA PHE A 50 35.06 0.79 32.89
C PHE A 50 34.94 2.22 32.36
N HIS A 51 35.11 3.18 33.25
CA HIS A 51 35.36 4.59 32.95
C HIS A 51 36.86 4.84 32.84
N SER A 52 37.28 5.73 31.94
CA SER A 52 38.38 6.69 32.17
C SER A 52 38.43 7.78 31.08
N PRO A 53 39.06 8.95 31.36
CA PRO A 53 38.50 10.25 30.98
C PRO A 53 39.37 11.13 30.06
N GLY A 54 38.72 12.11 29.42
CA GLY A 54 39.11 13.54 29.32
C GLY A 54 40.34 13.97 28.50
N CYS A 55 40.12 14.88 27.52
CA CYS A 55 41.00 16.03 27.25
C CYS A 55 40.28 17.11 26.41
N ALA A 56 40.55 18.37 26.76
CA ALA A 56 40.01 19.62 26.20
C ALA A 56 41.05 20.33 25.26
N PRO A 57 40.72 21.46 24.58
CA PRO A 57 41.25 21.79 23.24
C PRO A 57 42.30 22.92 23.10
N GLY A 58 42.87 23.03 21.88
CA GLY A 58 43.54 24.23 21.28
C GLY A 58 45.03 24.04 20.92
N PRO A 59 45.67 24.82 20.00
CA PRO A 59 45.24 26.10 19.39
C PRO A 59 45.46 26.25 17.85
N ARG A 60 45.16 27.47 17.38
CA ARG A 60 45.17 28.05 16.02
C ARG A 60 46.52 28.01 15.28
N PHE A 61 46.48 27.92 13.95
CA PHE A 61 47.50 28.49 13.05
C PHE A 61 46.85 29.17 11.83
N SER A 62 47.49 30.25 11.37
CA SER A 62 47.03 31.19 10.34
C SER A 62 47.84 31.05 9.05
N SER A 63 47.34 31.69 7.98
CA SER A 63 48.00 32.07 6.71
C SER A 63 48.22 30.94 5.69
N SER A 64 48.13 31.11 4.36
CA SER A 64 47.67 32.16 3.45
C SER A 64 47.92 31.66 2.00
N ILE A 65 47.14 32.16 1.02
CA ILE A 65 47.44 32.31 -0.44
C ILE A 65 47.19 31.14 -1.42
N ARG A 66 46.13 31.34 -2.25
CA ARG A 66 45.96 31.22 -3.74
C ARG A 66 44.52 30.79 -4.03
N GLN A 67 43.55 31.68 -4.28
CA GLN A 67 43.26 32.55 -5.44
C GLN A 67 42.92 31.81 -6.75
N PHE A 68 41.78 32.25 -7.34
CA PHE A 68 41.06 31.84 -8.56
C PHE A 68 40.12 30.62 -8.38
N MET A 69 38.82 30.65 -8.73
CA MET A 69 38.10 31.45 -9.72
C MET A 69 36.59 31.54 -9.37
N LEU A 70 35.94 32.57 -9.90
CA LEU A 70 34.56 33.00 -9.68
C LEU A 70 33.50 31.99 -10.15
N MET A 71 32.39 31.88 -9.40
CA MET A 71 31.04 31.99 -9.97
C MET A 71 30.02 32.29 -8.86
N GLU A 72 29.53 33.52 -8.85
CA GLU A 72 28.45 34.00 -7.99
C GLU A 72 27.08 33.51 -8.50
N THR A 73 26.35 32.87 -7.59
CA THR A 73 24.93 33.04 -7.23
C THR A 73 23.87 33.31 -8.31
N VAL A 74 22.80 32.51 -8.28
CA VAL A 74 21.42 33.06 -8.23
C VAL A 74 20.57 32.21 -7.28
N VAL A 75 20.15 32.84 -6.17
CA VAL A 75 19.11 32.38 -5.24
C VAL A 75 17.80 33.05 -5.67
N CYS A 76 16.76 32.27 -5.98
CA CYS A 76 15.43 32.80 -6.22
C CYS A 76 14.59 32.72 -4.93
N ARG A 77 14.30 33.88 -4.34
CA ARG A 77 13.30 34.06 -3.28
C ARG A 77 12.21 34.96 -3.88
N ASN A 78 10.96 34.48 -3.92
CA ASN A 78 9.85 35.16 -4.59
C ASN A 78 8.88 35.72 -3.54
N GLU A 79 8.85 37.04 -3.39
CA GLU A 79 7.83 37.80 -2.65
C GLU A 79 7.25 38.85 -3.61
N ASN A 80 5.93 38.79 -3.85
CA ASN A 80 5.10 39.88 -4.39
C ASN A 80 4.90 40.97 -3.30
N PRO A 81 4.41 42.22 -3.57
CA PRO A 81 3.60 42.66 -4.73
C PRO A 81 3.90 44.09 -5.26
N CYS A 82 3.45 44.40 -6.48
CA CYS A 82 3.31 45.80 -6.96
C CYS A 82 1.91 46.10 -7.50
N ARG A 83 1.25 47.09 -6.88
CA ARG A 83 0.11 47.85 -7.42
C ARG A 83 0.61 48.87 -8.45
N GLY A 84 -0.21 49.19 -9.47
CA GLY A 84 0.02 50.40 -10.28
C GLY A 84 -0.84 50.56 -11.55
N SER A 85 -1.96 51.29 -11.38
CA SER A 85 -2.64 52.22 -12.31
C SER A 85 -3.08 51.80 -13.74
N ASP A 86 -4.40 51.83 -13.92
CA ASP A 86 -5.15 52.63 -14.91
C ASP A 86 -4.52 52.93 -16.28
N SER A 87 -5.14 52.40 -17.33
CA SER A 87 -5.30 53.08 -18.61
C SER A 87 -6.52 52.56 -19.37
N MET A 88 -7.59 53.33 -19.22
CA MET A 88 -8.85 53.31 -19.95
C MET A 88 -8.64 53.34 -21.47
N ARG A 89 -9.19 52.36 -22.20
CA ARG A 89 -9.39 52.46 -23.66
C ARG A 89 -10.85 52.21 -24.00
N LEU A 90 -11.53 53.29 -24.37
CA LEU A 90 -12.83 53.32 -25.04
C LEU A 90 -12.77 52.45 -26.30
N ILE A 91 -13.72 51.52 -26.45
CA ILE A 91 -14.11 50.97 -27.75
C ILE A 91 -15.62 51.17 -27.90
N PHE A 92 -15.97 51.87 -28.96
CA PHE A 92 -17.32 52.21 -29.40
C PHE A 92 -18.23 50.96 -29.47
N SER A 93 -19.33 50.99 -28.73
CA SER A 93 -20.42 50.02 -28.84
C SER A 93 -21.29 50.37 -30.06
N LEU A 94 -21.19 49.60 -31.14
CA LEU A 94 -22.21 49.58 -32.19
C LEU A 94 -23.37 48.69 -31.69
N SER A 95 -24.50 49.33 -31.41
CA SER A 95 -25.77 48.67 -31.09
C SER A 95 -26.38 48.03 -32.34
N CYS A 96 -26.19 46.73 -32.53
CA CYS A 96 -27.04 45.92 -33.40
C CYS A 96 -28.25 45.42 -32.59
N LEU A 97 -29.40 46.05 -32.80
CA LEU A 97 -30.69 45.62 -32.30
C LEU A 97 -31.11 44.34 -33.05
N VAL A 98 -30.76 43.17 -32.53
CA VAL A 98 -31.32 41.89 -32.99
C VAL A 98 -32.60 41.66 -32.21
N VAL A 99 -33.75 41.81 -32.89
CA VAL A 99 -35.05 41.43 -32.35
C VAL A 99 -35.08 39.90 -32.28
N ALA A 100 -34.83 39.36 -31.10
CA ALA A 100 -35.00 37.93 -30.82
C ALA A 100 -36.49 37.61 -30.74
N THR A 101 -37.08 37.19 -31.86
CA THR A 101 -38.33 36.43 -31.84
C THR A 101 -38.05 35.07 -31.19
N PRO A 102 -38.78 34.66 -30.14
CA PRO A 102 -38.63 33.33 -29.58
C PRO A 102 -39.22 32.33 -30.58
N TRP A 103 -38.37 31.76 -31.43
CA TRP A 103 -38.68 30.46 -32.02
C TRP A 103 -38.59 29.44 -30.90
N ALA A 104 -39.75 29.11 -30.36
CA ALA A 104 -39.94 27.89 -29.58
C ALA A 104 -39.63 26.72 -30.52
N VAL A 105 -38.39 26.23 -30.46
CA VAL A 105 -38.06 24.89 -30.94
C VAL A 105 -38.82 23.97 -30.01
N ALA A 106 -39.95 23.44 -30.48
CA ALA A 106 -40.59 22.31 -29.83
C ALA A 106 -39.57 21.18 -29.81
N ALA A 107 -38.94 20.97 -28.66
CA ALA A 107 -38.17 19.77 -28.42
C ALA A 107 -39.15 18.61 -28.54
N ASP A 108 -38.93 17.74 -29.54
CA ASP A 108 -39.65 16.48 -29.61
C ASP A 108 -39.52 15.78 -28.25
N PRO A 109 -40.62 15.26 -27.69
CA PRO A 109 -40.56 14.55 -26.42
C PRO A 109 -39.63 13.35 -26.60
N VAL A 110 -38.48 13.40 -25.92
CA VAL A 110 -37.59 12.25 -25.76
C VAL A 110 -38.43 11.15 -25.13
N ALA A 111 -38.71 10.11 -25.93
CA ALA A 111 -39.43 8.95 -25.45
C ALA A 111 -38.73 8.40 -24.19
N PRO A 112 -39.48 8.06 -23.13
CA PRO A 112 -38.89 7.47 -21.94
C PRO A 112 -38.15 6.20 -22.35
N ALA A 113 -36.92 6.02 -21.86
CA ALA A 113 -36.15 4.79 -22.02
C ALA A 113 -37.06 3.61 -21.62
N SER A 114 -37.46 2.83 -22.61
CA SER A 114 -38.39 1.73 -22.44
C SER A 114 -37.80 0.73 -21.45
N THR A 115 -38.55 0.44 -20.38
CA THR A 115 -38.21 -0.63 -19.44
C THR A 115 -37.96 -1.90 -20.26
N PRO A 116 -36.80 -2.57 -20.11
CA PRO A 116 -36.48 -3.74 -20.94
C PRO A 116 -37.56 -4.81 -20.77
N ASP A 117 -37.95 -5.44 -21.88
CA ASP A 117 -38.97 -6.50 -21.91
C ASP A 117 -38.65 -7.55 -20.82
N PRO A 118 -39.58 -7.81 -19.88
CA PRO A 118 -39.39 -8.81 -18.82
C PRO A 118 -38.91 -10.17 -19.34
N LYS A 119 -39.30 -10.58 -20.56
CA LYS A 119 -38.81 -11.82 -21.17
C LYS A 119 -37.34 -11.73 -21.56
N ALA A 120 -36.91 -10.61 -22.14
CA ALA A 120 -35.50 -10.38 -22.48
C ALA A 120 -34.62 -10.31 -21.21
N VAL A 121 -35.14 -9.69 -20.14
CA VAL A 121 -34.47 -9.66 -18.83
C VAL A 121 -34.28 -11.08 -18.29
N GLN A 122 -35.35 -11.89 -18.30
CA GLN A 122 -35.28 -13.27 -17.83
C GLN A 122 -34.33 -14.12 -18.67
N PHE A 123 -34.35 -13.95 -20.00
CA PHE A 123 -33.45 -14.66 -20.91
C PHE A 123 -31.99 -14.32 -20.62
N PHE A 124 -31.67 -13.04 -20.43
CA PHE A 124 -30.32 -12.63 -20.08
C PHE A 124 -29.85 -13.26 -18.76
N GLU A 125 -30.66 -13.15 -17.69
CA GLU A 125 -30.25 -13.64 -16.36
C GLU A 125 -30.13 -15.16 -16.29
N LYS A 126 -30.94 -15.91 -17.05
CA LYS A 126 -30.94 -17.37 -17.02
C LYS A 126 -29.98 -18.02 -18.00
N GLU A 127 -29.82 -17.45 -19.19
CA GLU A 127 -29.11 -18.10 -20.30
C GLU A 127 -27.78 -17.38 -20.59
N ILE A 128 -27.78 -16.05 -20.65
CA ILE A 128 -26.62 -15.28 -21.12
C ILE A 128 -25.60 -15.01 -20.01
N ARG A 129 -26.04 -14.47 -18.86
CA ARG A 129 -25.13 -14.14 -17.75
C ARG A 129 -24.35 -15.36 -17.27
N PRO A 130 -24.96 -16.55 -17.06
CA PRO A 130 -24.22 -17.74 -16.67
C PRO A 130 -23.23 -18.18 -17.76
N LEU A 131 -23.62 -18.08 -19.04
CA LEU A 131 -22.74 -18.45 -20.16
C LEU A 131 -21.51 -17.54 -20.24
N LEU A 132 -21.68 -16.21 -20.13
CA LEU A 132 -20.57 -15.26 -20.09
C LEU A 132 -19.67 -15.51 -18.87
N ALA A 133 -20.27 -15.81 -17.71
CA ALA A 133 -19.54 -16.11 -16.50
C ALA A 133 -18.66 -17.35 -16.61
N GLU A 134 -19.23 -18.43 -17.15
CA GLU A 134 -18.56 -19.72 -17.25
C GLU A 134 -17.49 -19.73 -18.36
N ARG A 135 -17.79 -19.10 -19.51
CA ARG A 135 -16.98 -19.26 -20.73
C ARG A 135 -16.14 -18.05 -21.11
N CYS A 136 -16.44 -16.85 -20.59
CA CYS A 136 -15.78 -15.62 -21.04
C CYS A 136 -14.97 -14.92 -19.94
N TRP A 137 -15.49 -14.80 -18.71
CA TRP A 137 -14.89 -13.93 -17.68
C TRP A 137 -13.52 -14.39 -17.18
N LYS A 138 -13.18 -15.67 -17.31
CA LYS A 138 -11.85 -16.18 -16.93
C LYS A 138 -10.72 -15.50 -17.72
N CYS A 139 -10.98 -15.11 -18.98
CA CYS A 139 -9.99 -14.50 -19.88
C CYS A 139 -10.33 -13.05 -20.26
N HIS A 140 -11.60 -12.64 -20.12
CA HIS A 140 -12.12 -11.31 -20.45
C HIS A 140 -12.91 -10.70 -19.28
N GLY A 141 -12.38 -10.83 -18.05
CA GLY A 141 -12.97 -10.30 -16.82
C GLY A 141 -11.95 -9.46 -16.05
N ASP A 142 -12.19 -9.19 -14.77
CA ASP A 142 -11.33 -8.27 -14.02
C ASP A 142 -9.86 -8.74 -13.88
N GLY A 143 -9.67 -10.04 -13.63
CA GLY A 143 -8.33 -10.62 -13.42
C GLY A 143 -7.51 -10.80 -14.71
N LYS A 144 -8.15 -11.09 -15.85
CA LYS A 144 -7.51 -11.23 -17.16
C LYS A 144 -8.34 -10.56 -18.22
N GLN A 145 -7.69 -9.79 -19.09
CA GLN A 145 -8.33 -8.94 -20.09
C GLN A 145 -7.65 -9.16 -21.46
N GLN A 146 -7.76 -10.38 -21.99
CA GLN A 146 -7.16 -10.70 -23.28
C GLN A 146 -7.74 -9.82 -24.39
N GLY A 147 -6.87 -9.30 -25.25
CA GLY A 147 -7.25 -8.34 -26.30
C GLY A 147 -7.83 -7.02 -25.77
N GLY A 148 -7.51 -6.64 -24.52
CA GLY A 148 -8.05 -5.44 -23.89
C GLY A 148 -9.58 -5.50 -23.72
N LEU A 149 -10.16 -6.69 -23.65
CA LEU A 149 -11.62 -6.86 -23.65
C LEU A 149 -12.14 -7.27 -22.27
N ARG A 150 -13.26 -6.65 -21.88
CA ARG A 150 -14.03 -6.94 -20.65
C ARG A 150 -15.47 -7.28 -21.02
N LEU A 151 -15.91 -8.50 -20.67
CA LEU A 151 -17.23 -9.07 -20.96
C LEU A 151 -18.08 -9.27 -19.70
N ASP A 152 -17.62 -8.80 -18.55
CA ASP A 152 -18.31 -8.81 -17.25
C ASP A 152 -18.99 -7.49 -16.91
N ILE A 153 -18.73 -6.44 -17.69
CA ILE A 153 -19.32 -5.10 -17.55
C ILE A 153 -20.00 -4.71 -18.86
N ARG A 154 -21.28 -4.35 -18.78
CA ARG A 154 -22.09 -3.95 -19.94
C ARG A 154 -21.44 -2.82 -20.75
N ALA A 155 -20.96 -1.78 -20.08
CA ALA A 155 -20.34 -0.63 -20.75
C ALA A 155 -19.09 -1.03 -21.55
N ASN A 156 -18.25 -1.94 -21.03
CA ASN A 156 -17.07 -2.42 -21.74
C ASN A 156 -17.39 -3.37 -22.89
N LEU A 157 -18.44 -4.18 -22.79
CA LEU A 157 -18.90 -5.03 -23.89
C LEU A 157 -19.13 -4.20 -25.16
N PHE A 158 -19.76 -3.02 -25.00
CA PHE A 158 -20.06 -2.11 -26.11
C PHE A 158 -18.88 -1.21 -26.49
N ALA A 159 -18.02 -0.83 -25.53
CA ALA A 159 -16.78 -0.11 -25.85
C ALA A 159 -15.82 -0.99 -26.66
N GLY A 160 -15.79 -2.28 -26.35
CA GLY A 160 -14.96 -3.27 -27.02
C GLY A 160 -13.54 -3.38 -26.50
N GLY A 161 -12.71 -4.11 -27.25
CA GLY A 161 -11.29 -4.29 -26.98
C GLY A 161 -10.43 -3.74 -28.13
N ASP A 162 -9.26 -4.33 -28.32
CA ASP A 162 -8.31 -3.92 -29.37
C ASP A 162 -8.89 -4.05 -30.80
N SER A 163 -9.91 -4.88 -30.98
CA SER A 163 -10.65 -5.09 -32.25
C SER A 163 -11.91 -4.22 -32.39
N GLY A 164 -12.15 -3.27 -31.47
CA GLY A 164 -13.38 -2.46 -31.42
C GLY A 164 -14.52 -3.14 -30.66
N PRO A 165 -15.77 -2.61 -30.76
CA PRO A 165 -16.95 -3.11 -30.02
C PRO A 165 -17.15 -4.61 -30.16
N ALA A 166 -17.34 -5.32 -29.04
CA ALA A 166 -17.49 -6.78 -29.09
C ALA A 166 -18.86 -7.20 -29.64
N VAL A 167 -19.88 -6.38 -29.43
CA VAL A 167 -21.26 -6.66 -29.85
C VAL A 167 -21.86 -5.45 -30.54
N VAL A 168 -22.51 -5.69 -31.68
CA VAL A 168 -23.32 -4.73 -32.42
C VAL A 168 -24.80 -5.12 -32.23
N PRO A 169 -25.57 -4.39 -31.38
CA PRO A 169 -26.96 -4.70 -31.11
C PRO A 169 -27.81 -4.87 -32.38
N GLY A 170 -28.56 -5.97 -32.47
CA GLY A 170 -29.42 -6.30 -33.60
C GLY A 170 -28.70 -6.92 -34.80
N LYS A 171 -27.36 -7.01 -34.77
CA LYS A 171 -26.55 -7.50 -35.90
C LYS A 171 -25.57 -8.59 -35.44
N PRO A 172 -26.05 -9.84 -35.28
CA PRO A 172 -25.19 -10.95 -34.84
C PRO A 172 -24.03 -11.20 -35.80
N ASP A 173 -24.28 -11.18 -37.12
CA ASP A 173 -23.23 -11.45 -38.12
C ASP A 173 -22.15 -10.35 -38.19
N ASP A 174 -22.48 -9.13 -37.78
CA ASP A 174 -21.53 -8.01 -37.70
C ASP A 174 -20.85 -7.90 -36.32
N SER A 175 -21.16 -8.79 -35.37
CA SER A 175 -20.64 -8.73 -34.01
C SER A 175 -19.38 -9.58 -33.85
N PRO A 176 -18.21 -8.99 -33.52
CA PRO A 176 -16.96 -9.74 -33.36
C PRO A 176 -17.04 -10.88 -32.34
N LEU A 177 -17.81 -10.72 -31.26
CA LEU A 177 -18.07 -11.78 -30.28
C LEU A 177 -18.68 -13.02 -30.95
N ILE A 178 -19.67 -12.84 -31.83
CA ILE A 178 -20.37 -13.93 -32.52
C ILE A 178 -19.44 -14.61 -33.52
N GLN A 179 -18.74 -13.83 -34.35
CA GLN A 179 -17.75 -14.34 -35.30
C GLN A 179 -16.66 -15.16 -34.59
N ALA A 180 -16.22 -14.71 -33.41
CA ALA A 180 -15.20 -15.39 -32.63
C ALA A 180 -15.70 -16.74 -32.07
N VAL A 181 -16.91 -16.79 -31.51
CA VAL A 181 -17.48 -18.06 -30.99
C VAL A 181 -17.91 -19.03 -32.09
N ARG A 182 -18.18 -18.53 -33.30
CA ARG A 182 -18.37 -19.36 -34.49
C ARG A 182 -17.06 -19.91 -35.06
N HIS A 183 -15.90 -19.40 -34.61
CA HIS A 183 -14.58 -19.69 -35.16
C HIS A 183 -14.44 -19.22 -36.62
N GLU A 184 -15.03 -18.08 -36.97
CA GLU A 184 -14.90 -17.46 -38.30
C GLU A 184 -13.71 -16.50 -38.36
N THR A 185 -13.31 -15.95 -37.22
CA THR A 185 -12.18 -15.02 -37.07
C THR A 185 -11.20 -15.52 -36.01
N PHE A 186 -11.20 -14.92 -34.82
CA PHE A 186 -10.44 -15.38 -33.67
C PHE A 186 -11.17 -16.55 -33.02
N GLU A 187 -10.55 -17.71 -32.93
CA GLU A 187 -11.17 -18.89 -32.31
C GLU A 187 -11.28 -18.73 -30.78
N MET A 188 -12.51 -18.56 -30.28
CA MET A 188 -12.80 -18.40 -28.87
C MET A 188 -13.98 -19.29 -28.45
N PRO A 189 -13.95 -19.94 -27.27
CA PRO A 189 -12.82 -20.03 -26.32
C PRO A 189 -11.65 -20.92 -26.80
N PRO A 190 -10.41 -20.65 -26.33
CA PRO A 190 -9.22 -21.40 -26.76
C PRO A 190 -9.16 -22.86 -26.23
N ASP A 191 -9.94 -23.18 -25.21
CA ASP A 191 -10.06 -24.52 -24.62
C ASP A 191 -11.14 -25.38 -25.28
N GLY A 192 -11.82 -24.86 -26.31
CA GLY A 192 -12.75 -25.60 -27.15
C GLY A 192 -13.96 -24.77 -27.55
N LYS A 193 -14.44 -25.00 -28.78
CA LYS A 193 -15.61 -24.30 -29.34
C LYS A 193 -16.86 -24.53 -28.47
N LEU A 194 -17.67 -23.49 -28.31
CA LEU A 194 -18.97 -23.59 -27.66
C LEU A 194 -19.88 -24.57 -28.40
N SER A 195 -20.84 -25.17 -27.70
CA SER A 195 -21.87 -25.97 -28.36
C SER A 195 -22.73 -25.11 -29.28
N ASP A 196 -23.26 -25.70 -30.37
CA ASP A 196 -24.11 -24.98 -31.32
C ASP A 196 -25.28 -24.26 -30.63
N ARG A 197 -25.88 -24.91 -29.63
CA ARG A 197 -26.93 -24.31 -28.80
C ARG A 197 -26.47 -23.06 -28.05
N GLN A 198 -25.26 -23.05 -27.49
CA GLN A 198 -24.73 -21.87 -26.79
C GLN A 198 -24.44 -20.73 -27.76
N ILE A 199 -23.96 -21.05 -28.96
CA ILE A 199 -23.75 -20.06 -30.02
C ILE A 199 -25.09 -19.45 -30.45
N GLU A 200 -26.09 -20.29 -30.76
CA GLU A 200 -27.45 -19.85 -31.08
C GLU A 200 -28.06 -18.96 -29.97
N THR A 201 -27.85 -19.32 -28.70
CA THR A 201 -28.31 -18.52 -27.56
C THR A 201 -27.68 -17.11 -27.56
N LEU A 202 -26.38 -16.99 -27.83
CA LEU A 202 -25.70 -15.69 -27.93
C LEU A 202 -26.19 -14.89 -29.15
N GLU A 203 -26.40 -15.55 -30.29
CA GLU A 203 -26.92 -14.91 -31.50
C GLU A 203 -28.31 -14.34 -31.28
N GLN A 204 -29.21 -15.11 -30.66
CA GLN A 204 -30.56 -14.66 -30.33
C GLN A 204 -30.53 -13.45 -29.41
N TRP A 205 -29.63 -13.45 -28.43
CA TRP A 205 -29.46 -12.31 -27.53
C TRP A 205 -28.96 -11.06 -28.27
N VAL A 206 -27.95 -11.19 -29.13
CA VAL A 206 -27.43 -10.06 -29.92
C VAL A 206 -28.49 -9.55 -30.90
N ALA A 207 -29.21 -10.45 -31.59
CA ALA A 207 -30.30 -10.09 -32.49
C ALA A 207 -31.44 -9.37 -31.77
N ALA A 208 -31.73 -9.73 -30.51
CA ALA A 208 -32.68 -9.05 -29.64
C ALA A 208 -32.17 -7.71 -29.07
N GLY A 209 -31.03 -7.20 -29.54
CA GLY A 209 -30.46 -5.92 -29.13
C GLY A 209 -29.49 -5.99 -27.96
N ALA A 210 -29.00 -7.19 -27.62
CA ALA A 210 -28.03 -7.43 -26.55
C ALA A 210 -28.47 -6.82 -25.20
N VAL A 211 -29.73 -7.06 -24.84
CA VAL A 211 -30.32 -6.54 -23.60
C VAL A 211 -29.55 -7.07 -22.40
N TRP A 212 -28.98 -6.16 -21.60
CA TRP A 212 -28.27 -6.46 -20.36
C TRP A 212 -28.87 -5.59 -19.25
N PRO A 213 -29.79 -6.12 -18.45
CA PRO A 213 -30.45 -5.38 -17.37
C PRO A 213 -29.57 -5.29 -16.11
N GLY A 214 -29.79 -4.23 -15.32
CA GLY A 214 -29.26 -4.11 -13.96
C GLY A 214 -27.76 -3.78 -13.85
N ASP A 215 -27.03 -3.65 -14.96
CA ASP A 215 -25.64 -3.20 -14.93
C ASP A 215 -25.51 -1.74 -15.40
N ASN A 216 -25.51 -0.84 -14.42
CA ASN A 216 -25.30 0.61 -14.60
C ASN A 216 -23.88 1.04 -14.22
N ARG A 217 -22.95 0.09 -14.06
CA ARG A 217 -21.55 0.43 -13.78
C ARG A 217 -20.98 1.19 -14.99
N PRO A 218 -20.16 2.23 -14.77
CA PRO A 218 -19.38 2.81 -15.85
C PRO A 218 -18.45 1.76 -16.45
N ALA A 219 -17.90 2.03 -17.63
CA ALA A 219 -16.86 1.16 -18.19
C ALA A 219 -15.71 1.05 -17.18
N GLY A 220 -15.36 -0.17 -16.80
CA GLY A 220 -14.22 -0.44 -15.93
C GLY A 220 -12.91 -0.30 -16.70
N HIS A 221 -11.81 -0.17 -15.95
CA HIS A 221 -10.48 -0.01 -16.55
C HIS A 221 -10.08 -1.22 -17.40
N VAL A 222 -9.75 -0.94 -18.65
CA VAL A 222 -9.10 -1.89 -19.56
C VAL A 222 -7.59 -1.81 -19.34
N ARG A 223 -7.01 -2.84 -18.74
CA ARG A 223 -5.57 -2.93 -18.48
C ARG A 223 -4.85 -3.38 -19.75
N ARG A 224 -4.00 -2.51 -20.29
CA ARG A 224 -3.08 -2.85 -21.37
C ARG A 224 -1.67 -3.00 -20.79
N PRO A 225 -1.08 -4.21 -20.79
CA PRO A 225 0.28 -4.40 -20.28
C PRO A 225 1.26 -3.44 -20.97
N GLY A 226 2.10 -2.76 -20.15
CA GLY A 226 3.11 -1.84 -20.64
C GLY A 226 2.61 -0.42 -21.00
N VAL A 227 1.31 -0.14 -20.85
CA VAL A 227 0.76 1.20 -21.09
C VAL A 227 0.19 1.74 -19.78
N ILE A 228 0.73 2.88 -19.32
CA ILE A 228 0.17 3.64 -18.20
C ILE A 228 -0.90 4.57 -18.78
N SER A 229 -2.16 4.24 -18.57
CA SER A 229 -3.31 5.04 -19.00
C SER A 229 -3.46 6.32 -18.16
N ASP A 230 -4.29 7.26 -18.64
CA ASP A 230 -4.62 8.46 -17.84
C ASP A 230 -5.31 8.08 -16.53
N ASP A 231 -6.13 7.04 -16.55
CA ASP A 231 -6.78 6.49 -15.35
C ASP A 231 -5.77 5.90 -14.36
N ASP A 232 -4.76 5.16 -14.83
CA ASP A 232 -3.70 4.62 -13.96
C ASP A 232 -2.94 5.77 -13.27
N ARG A 233 -2.75 6.89 -13.98
CA ARG A 233 -2.13 8.10 -13.40
C ARG A 233 -3.00 8.74 -12.32
N GLN A 234 -4.32 8.57 -12.35
CA GLN A 234 -5.24 9.06 -11.31
C GLN A 234 -5.20 8.22 -10.02
N TRP A 235 -4.43 7.13 -9.97
CA TRP A 235 -4.26 6.36 -8.74
C TRP A 235 -3.73 7.23 -7.61
N TRP A 236 -4.33 7.10 -6.42
CA TRP A 236 -4.12 8.03 -5.30
C TRP A 236 -2.65 8.20 -4.90
N ALA A 237 -1.83 7.15 -5.04
CA ALA A 237 -0.41 7.17 -4.65
C ALA A 237 0.47 7.95 -5.64
N PHE A 238 0.02 8.14 -6.88
CA PHE A 238 0.75 8.92 -7.90
C PHE A 238 0.33 10.39 -7.92
N GLN A 239 -0.71 10.75 -7.17
CA GLN A 239 -1.16 12.13 -7.08
C GLN A 239 -0.26 12.92 -6.12
N PRO A 240 0.05 14.20 -6.42
CA PRO A 240 0.76 15.06 -5.50
C PRO A 240 0.04 15.13 -4.14
N VAL A 241 0.80 15.00 -3.04
CA VAL A 241 0.25 15.14 -1.69
C VAL A 241 -0.30 16.55 -1.51
N GLN A 242 -1.59 16.65 -1.22
CA GLN A 242 -2.26 17.92 -0.93
C GLN A 242 -2.44 18.08 0.58
N ARG A 243 -2.42 19.32 1.07
CA ARG A 243 -2.75 19.65 2.46
C ARG A 243 -4.20 20.15 2.52
N PRO A 244 -5.19 19.27 2.77
CA PRO A 244 -6.59 19.68 2.82
C PRO A 244 -6.86 20.58 4.02
N ALA A 245 -7.83 21.48 3.89
CA ALA A 245 -8.34 22.23 5.03
C ALA A 245 -9.08 21.26 5.98
N PRO A 246 -8.80 21.30 7.30
CA PRO A 246 -9.53 20.51 8.27
C PRO A 246 -11.04 20.84 8.25
N PRO A 247 -11.93 19.84 8.38
CA PRO A 247 -13.37 20.06 8.39
C PRO A 247 -13.80 21.01 9.51
N LEU A 248 -14.71 21.94 9.19
CA LEU A 248 -15.36 22.81 10.16
C LEU A 248 -16.59 22.09 10.71
N LEU A 249 -16.45 21.51 11.91
CA LEU A 249 -17.55 20.84 12.59
C LEU A 249 -18.10 21.75 13.70
N PRO A 250 -19.33 22.27 13.57
CA PRO A 250 -20.00 23.00 14.65
C PRO A 250 -20.11 22.09 15.87
N ASN A 251 -19.67 22.57 17.03
CA ASN A 251 -19.76 21.87 18.32
C ASN A 251 -18.85 20.62 18.49
N ASN A 252 -17.75 20.49 17.74
CA ASN A 252 -16.77 19.44 18.03
C ASN A 252 -15.99 19.76 19.31
N GLN A 253 -16.54 19.37 20.45
CA GLN A 253 -15.87 19.45 21.76
C GLN A 253 -14.95 18.24 22.04
N TRP A 254 -14.96 17.24 21.15
CA TRP A 254 -14.16 16.01 21.31
C TRP A 254 -12.78 16.14 20.68
N GLY A 255 -12.69 16.72 19.48
CA GLY A 255 -11.43 16.82 18.75
C GLY A 255 -10.49 17.89 19.30
N LEU A 256 -9.28 17.48 19.66
CA LEU A 256 -8.24 18.33 20.26
C LEU A 256 -7.27 18.89 19.22
N ASN A 257 -7.17 18.24 18.06
CA ASN A 257 -6.29 18.64 16.95
C ASN A 257 -6.99 18.51 15.59
N ASP A 258 -6.28 18.86 14.51
CA ASP A 258 -6.81 18.81 13.14
C ASP A 258 -7.10 17.39 12.65
N ILE A 259 -6.34 16.38 13.09
CA ILE A 259 -6.58 14.96 12.75
C ILE A 259 -7.93 14.53 13.33
N ASP A 260 -8.22 14.90 14.57
CA ASP A 260 -9.48 14.56 15.23
C ASP A 260 -10.70 15.16 14.51
N ARG A 261 -10.54 16.28 13.80
CA ARG A 261 -11.62 16.89 13.00
C ARG A 261 -11.99 16.03 11.80
N PHE A 262 -11.00 15.43 11.13
CA PHE A 262 -11.26 14.47 10.05
C PHE A 262 -11.95 13.21 10.58
N VAL A 263 -11.52 12.71 11.74
CA VAL A 263 -12.16 11.53 12.37
C VAL A 263 -13.59 11.86 12.79
N ALA A 264 -13.82 13.01 13.43
CA ALA A 264 -15.13 13.44 13.89
C ALA A 264 -16.12 13.63 12.72
N GLU A 265 -15.66 14.13 11.57
CA GLU A 265 -16.50 14.26 10.37
C GLU A 265 -17.00 12.88 9.91
N LYS A 266 -16.10 11.89 9.85
CA LYS A 266 -16.46 10.52 9.46
C LYS A 266 -17.40 9.86 10.47
N LEU A 267 -17.18 10.06 11.76
CA LEU A 267 -18.08 9.56 12.80
C LEU A 267 -19.46 10.17 12.69
N ALA A 268 -19.56 11.50 12.51
CA ALA A 268 -20.83 12.20 12.35
C ALA A 268 -21.59 11.72 11.10
N ALA A 269 -20.90 11.56 9.97
CA ALA A 269 -21.49 11.03 8.73
C ALA A 269 -21.98 9.58 8.88
N ALA A 270 -21.35 8.80 9.77
CA ALA A 270 -21.75 7.44 10.10
C ALA A 270 -22.76 7.36 11.27
N GLU A 271 -23.21 8.49 11.80
CA GLU A 271 -24.09 8.57 12.98
C GLU A 271 -23.50 7.88 14.23
N LEU A 272 -22.18 7.90 14.36
CA LEU A 272 -21.44 7.31 15.46
C LEU A 272 -20.94 8.36 16.44
N THR A 273 -20.94 8.02 17.72
CA THR A 273 -20.34 8.84 18.78
C THR A 273 -19.00 8.26 19.22
N PRO A 274 -17.99 9.11 19.50
CA PRO A 274 -16.71 8.63 20.04
C PRO A 274 -16.87 7.85 21.34
N ALA A 275 -16.02 6.83 21.54
CA ALA A 275 -15.95 6.12 22.80
C ALA A 275 -15.41 7.02 23.92
N PRO A 276 -15.82 6.81 25.19
CA PRO A 276 -15.25 7.55 26.31
C PRO A 276 -13.75 7.27 26.44
N ARG A 277 -13.01 8.27 26.93
CA ARG A 277 -11.57 8.12 27.22
C ARG A 277 -11.38 7.01 28.26
N ALA A 278 -10.39 6.15 28.02
CA ALA A 278 -10.02 5.10 28.98
C ALA A 278 -9.50 5.70 30.29
N ASP A 279 -9.57 4.93 31.38
CA ASP A 279 -9.02 5.33 32.68
C ASP A 279 -7.49 5.48 32.61
N ARG A 280 -6.92 6.23 33.56
CA ARG A 280 -5.48 6.56 33.57
C ARG A 280 -4.59 5.32 33.60
N ALA A 281 -4.94 4.28 34.37
CA ALA A 281 -4.14 3.07 34.45
C ALA A 281 -4.14 2.30 33.12
N THR A 282 -5.29 2.23 32.44
CA THR A 282 -5.38 1.67 31.10
C THR A 282 -4.60 2.49 30.07
N LEU A 283 -4.66 3.82 30.13
CA LEU A 283 -3.96 4.71 29.20
C LEU A 283 -2.44 4.55 29.26
N ILE A 284 -1.83 4.61 30.46
CA ILE A 284 -0.37 4.45 30.57
C ILE A 284 0.07 3.07 30.08
N ARG A 285 -0.68 2.01 30.41
CA ARG A 285 -0.34 0.67 29.95
C ARG A 285 -0.32 0.60 28.42
N ARG A 286 -1.36 1.10 27.75
CA ARG A 286 -1.46 1.06 26.28
C ARG A 286 -0.33 1.86 25.63
N VAL A 287 -0.19 3.13 25.99
CA VAL A 287 0.78 4.02 25.34
C VAL A 287 2.22 3.58 25.56
N THR A 288 2.55 3.00 26.71
CA THR A 288 3.91 2.46 26.97
C THR A 288 4.19 1.24 26.07
N PHE A 289 3.24 0.31 25.94
CA PHE A 289 3.40 -0.82 25.03
C PHE A 289 3.47 -0.39 23.56
N ASP A 290 2.68 0.61 23.17
CA ASP A 290 2.66 1.10 21.79
C ASP A 290 4.00 1.74 21.43
N LEU A 291 4.51 2.64 22.28
CA LEU A 291 5.72 3.42 22.02
C LEU A 291 7.03 2.67 22.30
N THR A 292 7.09 1.83 23.35
CA THR A 292 8.36 1.16 23.76
C THR A 292 8.30 -0.36 23.61
N GLY A 293 7.11 -0.95 23.47
CA GLY A 293 6.94 -2.41 23.49
C GLY A 293 7.05 -3.04 24.88
N LEU A 294 7.28 -2.25 25.94
CA LEU A 294 7.47 -2.71 27.30
C LEU A 294 6.27 -2.31 28.20
N PRO A 295 5.99 -3.05 29.28
CA PRO A 295 5.04 -2.60 30.29
C PRO A 295 5.61 -1.43 31.10
N PRO A 296 4.76 -0.48 31.56
CA PRO A 296 5.20 0.54 32.51
C PRO A 296 5.53 -0.10 33.87
N THR A 297 6.49 0.48 34.59
CA THR A 297 6.79 0.07 35.97
C THR A 297 5.67 0.51 36.93
N PRO A 298 5.50 -0.17 38.08
CA PRO A 298 4.52 0.26 39.08
C PRO A 298 4.67 1.72 39.53
N ALA A 299 5.92 2.20 39.65
CA ALA A 299 6.21 3.58 40.03
C ALA A 299 5.78 4.60 38.97
N GLU A 300 5.98 4.29 37.68
CA GLU A 300 5.51 5.15 36.59
C GLU A 300 3.98 5.19 36.52
N VAL A 301 3.31 4.06 36.77
CA VAL A 301 1.84 4.00 36.86
C VAL A 301 1.34 4.87 38.01
N GLU A 302 1.92 4.73 39.20
CA GLU A 302 1.53 5.52 40.37
C GLU A 302 1.77 7.01 40.11
N SER A 303 2.94 7.38 39.58
CA SER A 303 3.28 8.76 39.23
C SER A 303 2.27 9.34 38.24
N TYR A 304 1.95 8.64 37.17
CA TYR A 304 1.01 9.15 36.15
C TYR A 304 -0.43 9.15 36.66
N VAL A 305 -0.90 8.12 37.36
CA VAL A 305 -2.30 8.05 37.81
C VAL A 305 -2.61 9.17 38.80
N ASN A 306 -1.64 9.53 39.65
CA ASN A 306 -1.81 10.54 40.70
C ASN A 306 -1.40 11.96 40.27
N ASP A 307 -0.89 12.16 39.05
CA ASP A 307 -0.49 13.48 38.55
C ASP A 307 -1.72 14.36 38.24
N PRO A 308 -1.96 15.46 39.00
CA PRO A 308 -3.15 16.29 38.84
C PRO A 308 -3.05 17.26 37.65
N SER A 309 -1.89 17.31 36.98
CA SER A 309 -1.65 18.31 35.95
C SER A 309 -2.51 18.05 34.71
N PRO A 310 -3.05 19.10 34.06
CA PRO A 310 -3.91 18.94 32.89
C PRO A 310 -3.19 18.34 31.67
N ASP A 311 -1.86 18.47 31.61
CA ASP A 311 -0.95 18.02 30.56
C ASP A 311 -0.17 16.73 30.93
N ALA A 312 -0.61 16.01 31.98
CA ALA A 312 0.09 14.83 32.47
C ALA A 312 0.24 13.71 31.41
N TYR A 313 -0.70 13.60 30.48
CA TYR A 313 -0.66 12.59 29.42
C TYR A 313 0.36 12.95 28.35
N GLU A 314 0.40 14.21 27.94
CA GLU A 314 1.34 14.75 26.97
C GLU A 314 2.78 14.61 27.48
N ARG A 315 3.02 14.94 28.76
CA ARG A 315 4.34 14.71 29.39
C ARG A 315 4.72 13.24 29.45
N LEU A 316 3.77 12.34 29.72
CA LEU A 316 4.01 10.90 29.66
C LEU A 316 4.43 10.48 28.25
N VAL A 317 3.72 10.95 27.21
CA VAL A 317 4.05 10.65 25.81
C VAL A 317 5.44 11.18 25.45
N HIS A 318 5.76 12.44 25.76
CA HIS A 318 7.08 13.01 25.49
C HIS A 318 8.19 12.21 26.15
N ARG A 319 8.04 11.87 27.44
CA ARG A 319 9.01 11.03 28.16
C ARG A 319 9.23 9.66 27.50
N LEU A 320 8.18 9.07 26.93
CA LEU A 320 8.27 7.78 26.23
C LEU A 320 8.93 7.91 24.85
N LEU A 321 8.63 8.98 24.11
CA LEU A 321 9.27 9.28 22.82
C LEU A 321 10.76 9.58 22.99
N ASP A 322 11.14 10.27 24.08
CA ASP A 322 12.52 10.61 24.42
C ASP A 322 13.31 9.39 24.97
N SER A 323 12.66 8.23 25.15
CA SER A 323 13.30 7.04 25.72
C SER A 323 14.04 6.23 24.65
N PRO A 324 15.20 5.62 24.95
CA PRO A 324 15.94 4.81 23.96
C PRO A 324 15.12 3.65 23.38
N GLU A 325 14.22 3.09 24.19
CA GLU A 325 13.36 1.96 23.83
C GLU A 325 12.33 2.34 22.75
N TYR A 326 12.02 3.63 22.57
CA TYR A 326 11.18 4.09 21.47
C TYR A 326 11.82 3.76 20.12
N GLY A 327 13.08 4.18 19.90
CA GLY A 327 13.81 3.89 18.68
C GLY A 327 13.98 2.40 18.45
N GLU A 328 14.24 1.61 19.51
CA GLU A 328 14.30 0.15 19.41
C GLU A 328 12.96 -0.46 18.98
N ARG A 329 11.85 0.02 19.55
CA ARG A 329 10.50 -0.42 19.21
C ARG A 329 10.15 -0.12 17.76
N MET A 330 10.40 1.10 17.32
CA MET A 330 10.08 1.56 15.97
C MET A 330 11.00 0.93 14.92
N ALA A 331 12.30 0.83 15.22
CA ALA A 331 13.27 0.22 14.32
C ALA A 331 12.93 -1.23 14.01
N ARG A 332 12.39 -2.03 14.94
CA ARG A 332 11.99 -3.41 14.62
C ARG A 332 11.03 -3.50 13.45
N LEU A 333 10.05 -2.58 13.37
CA LEU A 333 9.12 -2.55 12.24
C LEU A 333 9.85 -2.24 10.94
N TRP A 334 10.77 -1.27 10.95
CA TRP A 334 11.56 -0.92 9.77
C TRP A 334 12.50 -2.05 9.35
N LEU A 335 13.18 -2.67 10.30
CA LEU A 335 14.15 -3.74 10.07
C LEU A 335 13.49 -4.98 9.45
N ASP A 336 12.25 -5.28 9.84
CA ASP A 336 11.46 -6.33 9.20
C ASP A 336 11.16 -5.99 7.72
N LEU A 337 10.79 -4.74 7.42
CA LEU A 337 10.50 -4.29 6.06
C LEU A 337 11.70 -4.42 5.13
N VAL A 338 12.89 -4.01 5.60
CA VAL A 338 14.13 -4.08 4.82
C VAL A 338 14.83 -5.44 4.91
N ARG A 339 14.15 -6.46 5.46
CA ARG A 339 14.64 -7.84 5.56
C ARG A 339 15.99 -7.95 6.27
N TYR A 340 16.18 -7.14 7.31
CA TYR A 340 17.42 -7.14 8.08
C TYR A 340 17.67 -8.50 8.74
N ALA A 341 18.90 -8.99 8.62
CA ALA A 341 19.41 -10.11 9.39
C ALA A 341 20.85 -9.84 9.82
N ASP A 342 21.21 -10.35 11.00
CA ASP A 342 22.60 -10.41 11.47
C ASP A 342 23.43 -11.48 10.71
N SER A 343 22.81 -12.19 9.77
CA SER A 343 23.41 -13.27 8.98
C SER A 343 22.94 -13.23 7.53
N ASP A 344 23.42 -14.16 6.72
CA ASP A 344 23.13 -14.26 5.28
C ASP A 344 21.72 -14.76 4.93
N GLY A 345 20.98 -15.33 5.88
CA GLY A 345 19.54 -15.55 5.81
C GLY A 345 19.08 -16.74 4.94
N TYR A 346 19.99 -17.64 4.54
CA TYR A 346 19.67 -18.78 3.67
C TYR A 346 20.43 -20.07 4.04
N ARG A 347 20.86 -20.88 3.07
CA ARG A 347 21.41 -22.24 3.33
C ARG A 347 22.78 -22.21 4.00
N ALA A 348 23.66 -21.35 3.54
CA ALA A 348 25.04 -21.23 4.05
C ALA A 348 25.17 -20.18 5.18
N ASP A 349 24.05 -19.82 5.81
CA ASP A 349 23.81 -18.75 6.80
C ASP A 349 25.00 -18.30 7.66
N ASP A 350 25.90 -17.52 7.06
CA ASP A 350 27.09 -16.99 7.73
C ASP A 350 26.75 -15.68 8.45
N TYR A 351 27.41 -15.45 9.57
CA TYR A 351 27.25 -14.23 10.36
C TYR A 351 27.85 -13.01 9.66
N ARG A 352 27.14 -11.89 9.69
CA ARG A 352 27.57 -10.60 9.12
C ARG A 352 28.16 -9.71 10.21
N PRO A 353 29.50 -9.61 10.33
CA PRO A 353 30.14 -8.95 11.47
C PRO A 353 29.87 -7.45 11.61
N ASN A 354 29.38 -6.80 10.55
CA ASN A 354 29.10 -5.37 10.53
C ASN A 354 27.62 -5.02 10.29
N ALA A 355 26.72 -6.00 10.18
CA ALA A 355 25.29 -5.73 9.92
C ALA A 355 24.65 -4.88 11.03
N TRP A 356 25.03 -5.12 12.28
CA TRP A 356 24.53 -4.39 13.45
C TRP A 356 24.66 -2.87 13.36
N ARG A 357 25.62 -2.35 12.57
CA ARG A 357 25.79 -0.90 12.36
C ARG A 357 24.57 -0.28 11.68
N TYR A 358 24.00 -1.00 10.71
CA TYR A 358 22.78 -0.57 10.03
C TYR A 358 21.60 -0.58 11.00
N ARG A 359 21.44 -1.65 11.79
CA ARG A 359 20.41 -1.73 12.83
C ARG A 359 20.49 -0.55 13.79
N ASP A 360 21.67 -0.27 14.32
CA ASP A 360 21.89 0.81 15.28
C ASP A 360 21.68 2.19 14.63
N TYR A 361 22.04 2.36 13.36
CA TYR A 361 21.70 3.56 12.58
C TYR A 361 20.18 3.78 12.45
N VAL A 362 19.41 2.73 12.20
CA VAL A 362 17.94 2.83 12.12
C VAL A 362 17.35 3.20 13.48
N ILE A 363 17.79 2.55 14.57
CA ILE A 363 17.37 2.86 15.95
C ILE A 363 17.65 4.33 16.27
N GLN A 364 18.86 4.79 15.98
CA GLN A 364 19.27 6.17 16.23
C GLN A 364 18.47 7.16 15.39
N SER A 365 18.17 6.82 14.13
CA SER A 365 17.38 7.70 13.25
C SER A 365 15.96 7.94 13.79
N PHE A 366 15.34 6.94 14.44
CA PHE A 366 14.06 7.12 15.12
C PHE A 366 14.19 7.94 16.41
N ASN A 367 15.21 7.67 17.23
CA ASN A 367 15.43 8.40 18.48
C ASN A 367 15.78 9.89 18.26
N ASP A 368 16.46 10.21 17.16
CA ASP A 368 16.84 11.58 16.80
C ASP A 368 15.72 12.32 16.04
N ASP A 369 14.55 11.71 15.85
CA ASP A 369 13.44 12.24 15.03
C ASP A 369 13.92 12.67 13.63
N LYS A 370 14.72 11.82 12.99
CA LYS A 370 15.31 12.13 11.69
C LYS A 370 14.20 12.35 10.65
N PRO A 371 14.23 13.47 9.89
CA PRO A 371 13.28 13.69 8.82
C PRO A 371 13.22 12.50 7.85
N TYR A 372 12.02 12.03 7.54
CA TYR A 372 11.82 10.82 6.75
C TYR A 372 12.46 10.92 5.35
N ASP A 373 12.39 12.09 4.72
CA ASP A 373 13.05 12.36 3.43
C ASP A 373 14.57 12.17 3.50
N ARG A 374 15.20 12.67 4.57
CA ARG A 374 16.63 12.46 4.83
C ARG A 374 16.95 10.99 5.08
N PHE A 375 16.15 10.32 5.90
CA PHE A 375 16.32 8.90 6.22
C PHE A 375 16.24 8.01 4.96
N VAL A 376 15.33 8.31 4.03
CA VAL A 376 15.22 7.62 2.73
C VAL A 376 16.44 7.91 1.86
N GLN A 377 16.84 9.19 1.72
CA GLN A 377 18.00 9.57 0.91
C GLN A 377 19.30 8.90 1.37
N GLU A 378 19.54 8.84 2.68
CA GLU A 378 20.73 8.21 3.24
C GLU A 378 20.78 6.70 2.92
N GLN A 379 19.64 6.00 2.94
CA GLN A 379 19.60 4.57 2.64
C GLN A 379 19.76 4.25 1.15
N LEU A 380 19.17 5.07 0.28
CA LEU A 380 19.18 4.84 -1.17
C LEU A 380 20.42 5.40 -1.89
N ALA A 381 21.03 6.44 -1.35
CA ALA A 381 22.14 7.13 -2.04
C ALA A 381 23.04 7.90 -1.05
N GLY A 382 23.19 7.41 0.19
CA GLY A 382 23.94 8.13 1.22
C GLY A 382 25.42 8.35 0.89
N ASP A 383 26.05 7.41 0.18
CA ASP A 383 27.44 7.51 -0.29
C ASP A 383 27.62 8.57 -1.40
N GLU A 384 26.63 8.71 -2.28
CA GLU A 384 26.64 9.68 -3.39
C GLU A 384 26.16 11.08 -2.98
N LEU A 385 25.07 11.17 -2.20
CA LEU A 385 24.48 12.45 -1.80
C LEU A 385 25.23 13.09 -0.64
N PHE A 386 25.83 12.29 0.25
CA PHE A 386 26.49 12.76 1.47
C PHE A 386 27.89 12.18 1.63
N PRO A 387 28.79 12.39 0.64
CA PRO A 387 30.12 11.82 0.66
C PRO A 387 30.91 12.30 1.88
N GLY A 388 31.47 11.35 2.63
CA GLY A 388 32.24 11.61 3.83
C GLY A 388 31.45 11.60 5.14
N ASP A 389 30.11 11.47 5.10
CA ASP A 389 29.28 11.23 6.28
C ASP A 389 29.28 9.73 6.63
N PRO A 390 29.86 9.31 7.77
CA PRO A 390 29.90 7.91 8.15
C PRO A 390 28.51 7.31 8.43
N GLN A 391 27.53 8.12 8.84
CA GLN A 391 26.16 7.63 9.06
C GLN A 391 25.46 7.38 7.73
N ALA A 392 25.59 8.29 6.77
CA ALA A 392 25.04 8.09 5.43
C ALA A 392 25.67 6.86 4.74
N LEU A 393 26.98 6.64 4.90
CA LEU A 393 27.64 5.41 4.42
C LEU A 393 27.17 4.15 5.16
N THR A 394 26.81 4.25 6.44
CA THR A 394 26.25 3.13 7.19
C THR A 394 24.83 2.81 6.70
N ALA A 395 24.05 3.85 6.37
CA ALA A 395 22.69 3.74 5.86
C ALA A 395 22.62 3.02 4.50
N THR A 396 23.59 3.25 3.60
CA THR A 396 23.70 2.51 2.33
C THR A 396 24.01 1.03 2.51
N GLY A 397 24.32 0.60 3.75
CA GLY A 397 24.28 -0.81 4.16
C GLY A 397 22.95 -1.50 3.87
N TYR A 398 21.85 -0.75 3.66
CA TYR A 398 20.58 -1.25 3.11
C TYR A 398 20.77 -2.18 1.90
N TYR A 399 21.61 -1.79 0.93
CA TYR A 399 21.88 -2.59 -0.27
C TYR A 399 22.71 -3.86 -0.02
N ARG A 400 23.08 -4.12 1.23
CA ARG A 400 23.82 -5.31 1.65
C ARG A 400 22.98 -6.24 2.52
N LEU A 401 21.67 -5.97 2.68
CA LEU A 401 20.78 -6.78 3.52
C LEU A 401 20.23 -8.02 2.82
N GLY A 402 20.17 -8.04 1.49
CA GLY A 402 19.67 -9.19 0.72
C GLY A 402 20.46 -10.48 0.94
N ILE A 403 19.87 -11.61 0.54
CA ILE A 403 20.47 -12.95 0.73
C ILE A 403 21.83 -13.05 0.05
N TYR A 404 22.80 -13.64 0.74
CA TYR A 404 24.11 -13.94 0.18
C TYR A 404 24.52 -15.39 0.47
N GLU A 405 25.19 -16.03 -0.47
CA GLU A 405 25.70 -17.40 -0.34
C GLU A 405 27.12 -17.43 -0.89
N TYR A 406 28.12 -17.41 -0.01
CA TYR A 406 29.53 -17.34 -0.42
C TYR A 406 30.00 -18.55 -1.24
N ASN A 407 29.27 -19.67 -1.19
CA ASN A 407 29.66 -20.95 -1.80
C ASN A 407 28.95 -21.26 -3.13
N ILE A 408 28.20 -20.32 -3.68
CA ILE A 408 27.50 -20.53 -4.96
C ILE A 408 28.51 -20.51 -6.13
N ARG A 409 28.39 -21.49 -7.03
CA ARG A 409 29.30 -21.61 -8.19
C ARG A 409 28.94 -20.66 -9.32
N ASP A 410 27.65 -20.35 -9.47
CA ASP A 410 27.16 -19.39 -10.45
C ASP A 410 27.12 -17.98 -9.84
N ALA A 411 28.28 -17.32 -9.82
CA ALA A 411 28.40 -15.97 -9.31
C ALA A 411 27.56 -14.95 -10.11
N ARG A 412 27.34 -15.20 -11.41
CA ARG A 412 26.51 -14.31 -12.24
C ARG A 412 25.03 -14.45 -11.88
N GLY A 413 24.55 -15.69 -11.75
CA GLY A 413 23.19 -15.97 -11.31
C GLY A 413 22.90 -15.39 -9.93
N GLN A 414 23.84 -15.54 -8.97
CA GLN A 414 23.69 -14.93 -7.65
C GLN A 414 23.59 -13.41 -7.71
N TRP A 415 24.43 -12.77 -8.53
CA TRP A 415 24.38 -11.33 -8.68
C TRP A 415 23.04 -10.85 -9.23
N GLN A 416 22.45 -11.59 -10.19
CA GLN A 416 21.09 -11.28 -10.67
C GLN A 416 20.05 -11.40 -9.56
N VAL A 417 20.09 -12.48 -8.76
CA VAL A 417 19.18 -12.67 -7.62
C VAL A 417 19.29 -11.53 -6.60
N ILE A 418 20.51 -11.06 -6.31
CA ILE A 418 20.73 -9.93 -5.40
C ILE A 418 20.14 -8.64 -5.97
N LEU A 419 20.33 -8.39 -7.27
CA LEU A 419 19.76 -7.20 -7.92
C LEU A 419 18.23 -7.24 -7.95
N ASP A 420 17.64 -8.40 -8.25
CA ASP A 420 16.20 -8.60 -8.23
C ASP A 420 15.65 -8.37 -6.81
N ASP A 421 16.24 -8.99 -5.78
CA ASP A 421 15.82 -8.84 -4.38
C ASP A 421 15.92 -7.41 -3.85
N ILE A 422 17.01 -6.71 -4.18
CA ILE A 422 17.18 -5.29 -3.86
C ILE A 422 16.12 -4.44 -4.56
N THR A 423 15.86 -4.71 -5.84
CA THR A 423 14.88 -3.96 -6.64
C THR A 423 13.46 -4.17 -6.10
N ASP A 424 13.09 -5.41 -5.80
CA ASP A 424 11.81 -5.77 -5.21
C ASP A 424 11.64 -5.09 -3.85
N THR A 425 12.62 -5.26 -2.95
CA THR A 425 12.54 -4.68 -1.60
C THR A 425 12.53 -3.15 -1.65
N THR A 426 13.26 -2.52 -2.57
CA THR A 426 13.25 -1.05 -2.72
C THR A 426 11.88 -0.57 -3.19
N SER A 427 11.27 -1.28 -4.15
CA SER A 427 9.95 -0.94 -4.69
C SER A 427 8.87 -1.14 -3.63
N ASP A 428 8.86 -2.28 -2.95
CA ASP A 428 7.91 -2.59 -1.88
C ASP A 428 7.97 -1.56 -0.74
N VAL A 429 9.17 -1.28 -0.22
CA VAL A 429 9.35 -0.50 1.01
C VAL A 429 9.19 1.00 0.79
N PHE A 430 9.75 1.55 -0.29
CA PHE A 430 9.79 3.00 -0.49
C PHE A 430 8.72 3.52 -1.44
N LEU A 431 8.25 2.69 -2.37
CA LEU A 431 7.27 3.10 -3.38
C LEU A 431 5.88 2.49 -3.11
N GLY A 432 5.81 1.37 -2.39
CA GLY A 432 4.55 0.69 -2.07
C GLY A 432 3.87 0.08 -3.31
N VAL A 433 4.65 -0.36 -4.30
CA VAL A 433 4.18 -0.90 -5.60
C VAL A 433 4.57 -2.35 -5.79
#